data_AF-A0AAD6B714-F1
#
_entry.id   AF-A0AAD6B714-F1
#
_cell.length_a   1.000
_cell.length_b   1.000
_cell.length_c   1.000
_cell.angle_alpha   90.00
_cell.angle_beta   90.00
_cell.angle_gamma   90.00
#
_symmetry.space_group_name_H-M   'P 1'
#
loop_
_entity.id
_entity.type
_entity.pdbx_description
1 polymer ?
#
loop_
_entity_poly.entity_id
_entity_poly.type
_entity_poly.pdbx_seq_one_letter_code
_entity_poly.pdbx_strand_id
1 'polypeptide(L)'
;MSGAIQISFCYNDRRGQALTKGCIVPLSEEEETSLTFISSSLSSLSCHMSLSTEYCINMNFKTNPLEQAFRRPNVNLRSNPFTNHCWTALSHTLPALLYDCCLRLTGRKPRMMKTITRLHKAMMVLEYFTSHSWVWSNENVTMLIGQMSQEDKKKYVLNEELSGLPAARKHLNKLRNIRYTFNTVLVVLFWRVFIARSQMARNIWYFVVSLCFKFLSYFRASSSMR
;
A
#
# COMPACT_ATOMS: atom_id res chain seq x y z
N MET A 1 6.39 -21.64 -25.37
CA MET A 1 7.58 -21.92 -24.56
C MET A 1 7.23 -21.53 -23.13
N SER A 2 6.89 -22.52 -22.29
CA SER A 2 6.51 -22.28 -20.89
C SER A 2 7.77 -21.95 -20.08
N GLY A 3 7.97 -20.69 -19.74
CA GLY A 3 9.02 -20.27 -18.83
C GLY A 3 8.64 -20.63 -17.39
N ALA A 4 9.29 -21.64 -16.82
CA ALA A 4 9.22 -21.88 -15.40
C ALA A 4 10.03 -20.80 -14.67
N ILE A 5 9.40 -20.07 -13.74
CA ILE A 5 10.11 -19.20 -12.81
C ILE A 5 10.81 -20.12 -11.81
N GLN A 6 12.10 -20.38 -12.04
CA GLN A 6 12.93 -21.11 -11.09
C GLN A 6 13.31 -20.13 -9.97
N ILE A 7 12.58 -20.17 -8.86
CA ILE A 7 12.98 -19.49 -7.62
C ILE A 7 14.11 -20.32 -7.01
N SER A 8 15.36 -19.96 -7.30
CA SER A 8 16.53 -20.55 -6.64
C SER A 8 16.64 -19.96 -5.24
N PHE A 9 16.34 -20.77 -4.23
CA PHE A 9 16.64 -20.45 -2.84
C PHE A 9 18.13 -20.73 -2.59
N CYS A 10 18.97 -19.69 -2.52
CA CYS A 10 20.30 -19.85 -1.97
C CYS A 10 20.20 -19.95 -0.44
N TYR A 11 20.32 -21.17 0.08
CA TYR A 11 20.41 -21.47 1.50
C TYR A 11 21.86 -21.27 1.98
N ASN A 12 22.07 -20.56 3.08
CA ASN A 12 23.35 -20.49 3.76
C ASN A 12 23.24 -21.31 5.05
N ASP A 13 23.93 -22.46 5.14
CA ASP A 13 23.96 -23.29 6.35
C ASP A 13 24.75 -22.60 7.47
N ARG A 14 24.42 -22.90 8.74
CA ARG A 14 25.16 -22.44 9.94
C ARG A 14 26.61 -22.94 10.03
N ARG A 15 27.11 -23.62 9.00
CA ARG A 15 28.50 -24.05 8.82
C ARG A 15 29.28 -23.26 7.77
N GLY A 16 28.70 -22.17 7.23
CA GLY A 16 29.42 -21.25 6.35
C GLY A 16 29.87 -21.83 5.00
N GLN A 17 29.30 -22.95 4.54
CA GLN A 17 29.59 -23.47 3.20
C GLN A 17 28.49 -23.06 2.21
N ALA A 18 28.83 -22.13 1.33
CA ALA A 18 28.09 -21.88 0.10
C ALA A 18 28.47 -22.94 -0.94
N LEU A 19 27.55 -23.82 -1.31
CA LEU A 19 27.73 -24.70 -2.46
C LEU A 19 27.35 -23.96 -3.75
N THR A 20 28.33 -23.25 -4.31
CA THR A 20 28.38 -22.94 -5.75
C THR A 20 29.80 -23.17 -6.23
N LYS A 21 29.99 -23.95 -7.30
CA LYS A 21 31.30 -24.19 -7.90
C LYS A 21 32.05 -22.87 -8.15
N GLY A 22 33.17 -22.69 -7.46
CA GLY A 22 34.33 -21.89 -7.84
C GLY A 22 34.26 -20.37 -7.66
N CYS A 23 34.75 -19.86 -6.53
CA CYS A 23 35.82 -18.85 -6.50
C CYS A 23 36.39 -18.72 -5.07
N ILE A 24 37.72 -18.71 -4.97
CA ILE A 24 38.48 -18.49 -3.73
C ILE A 24 38.75 -16.98 -3.61
N VAL A 25 38.44 -16.37 -2.47
CA VAL A 25 38.95 -15.06 -2.05
C VAL A 25 39.53 -15.21 -0.64
N PRO A 26 40.82 -14.89 -0.41
CA PRO A 26 41.41 -14.92 0.93
C PRO A 26 41.30 -13.53 1.56
N LEU A 27 40.79 -13.43 2.80
CA LEU A 27 40.94 -12.22 3.61
C LEU A 27 41.26 -12.58 5.07
N SER A 28 42.14 -11.76 5.62
CA SER A 28 43.03 -11.92 6.77
C SER A 28 42.40 -11.67 8.15
N GLU A 29 43.09 -12.13 9.19
CA GLU A 29 42.83 -12.14 10.65
C GLU A 29 42.55 -10.78 11.35
N GLU A 30 41.96 -9.79 10.67
CA GLU A 30 41.69 -8.46 11.27
C GLU A 30 40.19 -8.14 11.48
N GLU A 31 39.30 -9.13 11.35
CA GLU A 31 37.83 -8.93 11.38
C GLU A 31 37.11 -9.42 12.66
N GLU A 32 37.81 -9.68 13.77
CA GLU A 32 37.13 -10.10 15.02
C GLU A 32 36.46 -8.94 15.79
N THR A 33 36.93 -7.70 15.63
CA THR A 33 36.35 -6.52 16.33
C THR A 33 35.15 -5.92 15.60
N SER A 34 35.04 -6.08 14.28
CA SER A 34 33.89 -5.63 13.48
C SER A 34 32.63 -6.50 13.66
N LEU A 35 32.80 -7.79 13.99
CA LEU A 35 31.69 -8.73 14.15
C LEU A 35 30.81 -8.44 15.37
N THR A 36 31.37 -7.88 16.44
CA THR A 36 30.59 -7.51 17.64
C THR A 36 29.69 -6.30 17.39
N PHE A 37 30.18 -5.30 16.65
CA PHE A 37 29.44 -4.09 16.25
C PHE A 37 28.37 -4.40 15.19
N ILE A 38 28.62 -5.37 14.31
CA ILE A 38 27.62 -5.88 13.35
C ILE A 38 26.54 -6.69 14.08
N SER A 39 26.86 -7.45 15.13
CA SER A 39 25.86 -8.23 15.90
C SER A 39 24.86 -7.36 16.69
N SER A 40 25.32 -6.24 17.25
CA SER A 40 24.48 -5.28 17.97
C SER A 40 23.58 -4.49 17.00
N SER A 41 24.10 -4.19 15.82
CA SER A 41 23.34 -3.55 14.73
C SER A 41 22.31 -4.50 14.11
N LEU A 42 22.64 -5.79 13.90
CA LEU A 42 21.73 -6.81 13.38
C LEU A 42 20.61 -7.19 14.36
N SER A 43 20.89 -7.21 15.67
CA SER A 43 19.85 -7.40 16.69
C SER A 43 18.90 -6.20 16.76
N SER A 44 19.41 -4.97 16.64
CA SER A 44 18.60 -3.76 16.51
C SER A 44 17.76 -3.74 15.23
N LEU A 45 18.32 -4.11 14.07
CA LEU A 45 17.59 -4.20 12.80
C LEU A 45 16.54 -5.34 12.80
N SER A 46 16.86 -6.49 13.40
CA SER A 46 15.92 -7.61 13.56
C SER A 46 14.74 -7.20 14.45
N CYS A 47 15.02 -6.50 15.56
CA CYS A 47 14.00 -5.90 16.42
C CYS A 47 13.18 -4.81 15.71
N HIS A 48 13.79 -3.99 14.85
CA HIS A 48 13.06 -2.95 14.11
C HIS A 48 12.16 -3.54 13.00
N MET A 49 12.61 -4.62 12.35
CA MET A 49 11.83 -5.37 11.36
C MET A 49 10.64 -6.09 12.00
N SER A 50 10.84 -6.69 13.18
CA SER A 50 9.76 -7.34 13.93
C SER A 50 8.72 -6.34 14.44
N LEU A 51 9.15 -5.15 14.91
CA LEU A 51 8.21 -4.08 15.30
C LEU A 51 7.42 -3.51 14.13
N SER A 52 8.08 -3.32 12.97
CA SER A 52 7.41 -2.79 11.76
C SER A 52 6.38 -3.78 11.21
N THR A 53 6.72 -5.08 11.18
CA THR A 53 5.80 -6.13 10.74
C THR A 53 4.63 -6.31 11.71
N GLU A 54 4.89 -6.30 13.02
CA GLU A 54 3.87 -6.33 14.07
C GLU A 54 2.89 -5.15 13.94
N TYR A 55 3.42 -3.94 13.75
CA TYR A 55 2.61 -2.74 13.57
C TYR A 55 1.72 -2.84 12.33
N CYS A 56 2.27 -3.25 11.18
CA CYS A 56 1.53 -3.42 9.93
C CYS A 56 0.42 -4.47 10.05
N ILE A 57 0.71 -5.62 10.67
CA ILE A 57 -0.27 -6.70 10.87
C ILE A 57 -1.38 -6.24 11.81
N ASN A 58 -1.03 -5.65 12.95
CA ASN A 58 -2.01 -5.15 13.90
C ASN A 58 -2.84 -4.02 13.28
N MET A 59 -2.25 -3.11 12.50
CA MET A 59 -2.98 -2.06 11.78
C MET A 59 -3.94 -2.67 10.75
N ASN A 60 -3.53 -3.68 10.00
CA ASN A 60 -4.38 -4.37 9.04
C ASN A 60 -5.63 -4.98 9.70
N PHE A 61 -5.49 -5.60 10.88
CA PHE A 61 -6.63 -6.10 11.64
C PHE A 61 -7.49 -5.01 12.29
N LYS A 62 -7.04 -3.73 12.35
CA LYS A 62 -7.90 -2.60 12.76
C LYS A 62 -8.75 -2.13 11.58
N THR A 63 -8.14 -2.06 10.40
CA THR A 63 -8.79 -1.53 9.20
C THR A 63 -9.66 -2.56 8.48
N ASN A 64 -9.36 -3.86 8.62
CA ASN A 64 -10.10 -4.96 8.03
C ASN A 64 -10.61 -5.93 9.13
N PRO A 65 -11.84 -5.75 9.65
CA PRO A 65 -12.38 -6.60 10.72
C PRO A 65 -12.63 -8.03 10.22
N LEU A 66 -12.36 -9.02 11.09
CA LEU A 66 -12.61 -10.43 10.80
C LEU A 66 -14.08 -10.78 11.11
N GLU A 67 -14.79 -11.30 10.11
CA GLU A 67 -16.13 -11.85 10.29
C GLU A 67 -16.09 -13.02 11.30
N GLN A 68 -16.92 -12.94 12.36
CA GLN A 68 -17.09 -13.97 13.40
C GLN A 68 -15.88 -14.22 14.35
N ALA A 69 -14.97 -13.26 14.51
CA ALA A 69 -13.89 -13.38 15.50
C ALA A 69 -14.39 -13.12 16.93
N PHE A 70 -14.19 -14.07 17.85
CA PHE A 70 -14.49 -13.91 19.28
C PHE A 70 -13.64 -12.81 19.95
N ARG A 71 -12.39 -12.66 19.51
CA ARG A 71 -11.45 -11.63 19.96
C ARG A 71 -10.55 -11.26 18.79
N ARG A 72 -10.25 -9.97 18.67
CA ARG A 72 -9.30 -9.46 17.66
C ARG A 72 -7.89 -10.00 17.93
N PRO A 73 -7.19 -10.56 16.92
CA PRO A 73 -5.81 -11.00 17.07
C PRO A 73 -4.90 -9.83 17.46
N ASN A 74 -4.01 -10.06 18.42
CA ASN A 74 -2.92 -9.15 18.75
C ASN A 74 -1.62 -9.94 18.61
N VAL A 75 -0.90 -9.69 17.52
CA VAL A 75 0.36 -10.38 17.24
C VAL A 75 1.46 -9.64 17.98
N ASN A 76 2.28 -10.36 18.74
CA ASN A 76 3.47 -9.84 19.38
C ASN A 76 4.65 -10.75 19.04
N LEU A 77 5.65 -10.22 18.31
CA LEU A 77 6.84 -10.98 17.92
C LEU A 77 7.88 -10.90 19.03
N ARG A 78 7.86 -11.87 19.95
CA ARG A 78 8.80 -11.92 21.08
C ARG A 78 10.03 -12.75 20.75
N SER A 79 11.21 -12.23 21.13
CA SER A 79 12.51 -12.89 20.95
C SER A 79 12.77 -14.05 21.93
N ASN A 80 12.12 -14.05 23.10
CA ASN A 80 12.27 -15.12 24.09
C ASN A 80 11.17 -16.20 23.92
N PRO A 81 11.53 -17.43 23.47
CA PRO A 81 10.56 -18.50 23.23
C PRO A 81 9.89 -18.98 24.52
N PHE A 82 10.59 -19.02 25.65
CA PHE A 82 10.06 -19.54 26.92
C PHE A 82 8.90 -18.70 27.44
N THR A 83 9.10 -17.39 27.56
CA THR A 83 8.06 -16.43 27.96
C THR A 83 6.89 -16.47 26.98
N ASN A 84 7.17 -16.65 25.69
CA ASN A 84 6.13 -16.73 24.68
C ASN A 84 5.26 -17.99 24.83
N HIS A 85 5.86 -19.15 25.13
CA HIS A 85 5.14 -20.39 25.38
C HIS A 85 4.29 -20.31 26.65
N CYS A 86 4.85 -19.81 27.77
CA CYS A 86 4.10 -19.64 29.02
C CYS A 86 2.90 -18.69 28.85
N TRP A 87 3.09 -17.53 28.22
CA TRP A 87 2.02 -16.57 27.97
C TRP A 87 0.94 -17.11 27.03
N THR A 88 1.34 -17.85 26.00
CA THR A 88 0.42 -18.48 25.05
C THR A 88 -0.43 -19.56 25.72
N ALA A 89 0.19 -20.39 26.58
CA ALA A 89 -0.52 -21.41 27.34
C ALA A 89 -1.57 -20.79 28.29
N LEU A 90 -1.20 -19.74 29.02
CA LEU A 90 -2.10 -19.09 29.98
C LEU A 90 -3.19 -18.24 29.32
N SER A 91 -2.85 -17.45 28.29
CA SER A 91 -3.78 -16.48 27.70
C SER A 91 -4.68 -17.06 26.61
N HIS A 92 -4.26 -18.14 25.98
CA HIS A 92 -4.95 -18.71 24.82
C HIS A 92 -5.36 -20.17 25.05
N THR A 93 -4.46 -21.03 25.55
CA THR A 93 -4.77 -22.46 25.72
C THR A 93 -5.75 -22.72 26.87
N LEU A 94 -5.52 -22.11 28.04
CA LEU A 94 -6.38 -22.32 29.22
C LEU A 94 -7.83 -21.83 28.99
N PRO A 95 -8.09 -20.61 28.46
CA PRO A 95 -9.46 -20.18 28.16
C PRO A 95 -10.15 -21.05 27.11
N ALA A 96 -9.40 -21.57 26.13
CA ALA A 96 -9.95 -22.43 25.09
C ALA A 96 -10.33 -23.82 25.58
N LEU A 97 -9.54 -24.39 26.50
CA LEU A 97 -9.87 -25.64 27.16
C LEU A 97 -11.12 -25.50 28.03
N LEU A 98 -11.21 -24.43 28.83
CA LEU A 98 -12.38 -24.15 29.65
C LEU A 98 -13.64 -23.96 28.78
N TYR A 99 -13.53 -23.19 27.70
CA TYR A 99 -14.65 -22.95 26.79
C TYR A 99 -15.12 -24.23 26.09
N ASP A 100 -14.20 -25.03 25.55
CA ASP A 100 -14.55 -26.31 24.92
C ASP A 100 -15.10 -27.32 25.95
N CYS A 101 -14.67 -27.28 27.21
CA CYS A 101 -15.24 -28.08 28.30
C CYS A 101 -16.70 -27.69 28.57
N CYS A 102 -17.01 -26.40 28.70
CA CYS A 102 -18.39 -25.90 28.84
C CYS A 102 -19.27 -26.29 27.64
N LEU A 103 -18.73 -26.23 26.43
CA LEU A 103 -19.46 -26.69 25.23
C LEU A 103 -19.75 -28.19 25.31
N ARG A 104 -18.79 -29.03 25.71
CA ARG A 104 -19.01 -30.48 25.89
C ARG A 104 -20.08 -30.77 26.94
N LEU A 105 -20.05 -30.08 28.07
CA LEU A 105 -21.05 -30.23 29.14
C LEU A 105 -22.46 -29.81 28.70
N THR A 106 -22.57 -28.86 27.76
CA THR A 106 -23.85 -28.43 27.17
C THR A 106 -24.25 -29.22 25.92
N GLY A 107 -23.58 -30.35 25.63
CA GLY A 107 -23.85 -31.21 24.48
C GLY A 107 -23.42 -30.62 23.12
N ARG A 108 -22.66 -29.53 23.11
CA ARG A 108 -22.18 -28.85 21.91
C ARG A 108 -20.76 -29.31 21.53
N LYS A 109 -20.46 -29.26 20.23
CA LYS A 109 -19.16 -29.67 19.70
C LYS A 109 -18.06 -28.65 20.07
N PRO A 110 -16.92 -29.09 20.63
CA PRO A 110 -15.77 -28.22 20.93
C PRO A 110 -15.14 -27.68 19.64
N ARG A 111 -14.78 -26.39 19.63
CA ARG A 111 -14.30 -25.66 18.44
C ARG A 111 -13.02 -24.86 18.72
N MET A 112 -12.83 -24.35 19.92
CA MET A 112 -11.81 -23.33 20.18
C MET A 112 -10.39 -23.89 20.13
N MET A 113 -10.16 -25.09 20.67
CA MET A 113 -8.85 -25.75 20.59
C MET A 113 -8.43 -26.04 19.15
N LYS A 114 -9.39 -26.40 18.28
CA LYS A 114 -9.10 -26.60 16.85
C LYS A 114 -8.63 -25.30 16.18
N THR A 115 -9.24 -24.17 16.52
CA THR A 115 -8.85 -22.86 16.00
C THR A 115 -7.43 -22.49 16.46
N ILE A 116 -7.12 -22.65 17.75
CA ILE A 116 -5.79 -22.33 18.29
C ILE A 116 -4.71 -23.22 17.69
N THR A 117 -4.93 -24.53 17.55
CA THR A 117 -3.95 -25.42 16.92
C THR A 117 -3.67 -25.05 15.47
N ARG A 118 -4.69 -24.62 14.71
CA ARG A 118 -4.51 -24.15 13.32
C ARG A 118 -3.67 -22.87 13.27
N LEU A 119 -3.94 -21.93 14.17
CA LEU A 119 -3.16 -20.70 14.30
C LEU A 119 -1.72 -20.98 14.67
N HIS A 120 -1.48 -21.88 15.62
CA HIS A 120 -0.12 -22.25 16.04
C HIS A 120 0.68 -22.88 14.89
N LYS A 121 0.07 -23.79 14.11
CA LYS A 121 0.71 -24.35 12.91
C LYS A 121 1.07 -23.28 11.88
N ALA A 122 0.19 -22.30 11.66
CA ALA A 122 0.47 -21.19 10.75
C ALA A 122 1.62 -20.30 11.28
N MET A 123 1.65 -20.04 12.59
CA MET A 123 2.72 -19.27 13.23
C MET A 123 4.08 -19.96 13.12
N MET A 124 4.16 -21.29 13.28
CA MET A 124 5.41 -22.05 13.11
C MET A 124 5.99 -21.93 11.69
N VAL A 125 5.13 -21.92 10.67
CA VAL A 125 5.56 -21.71 9.28
C VAL A 125 6.02 -20.26 9.09
N LEU A 126 5.27 -19.30 9.64
CA LEU A 126 5.60 -17.89 9.54
C LEU A 126 6.94 -17.56 10.20
N GLU A 127 7.24 -18.18 11.35
CA GLU A 127 8.50 -18.00 12.08
C GLU A 127 9.72 -18.25 11.19
N TYR A 128 9.68 -19.29 10.35
CA TYR A 128 10.75 -19.56 9.40
C TYR A 128 10.96 -18.39 8.42
N PHE A 129 9.88 -17.84 7.87
CA PHE A 129 9.96 -16.71 6.93
C PHE A 129 10.33 -15.39 7.60
N THR A 130 9.94 -15.17 8.86
CA THR A 130 10.18 -13.88 9.55
C THR A 130 11.52 -13.82 10.27
N SER A 131 12.09 -14.96 10.68
CA SER A 131 13.31 -15.00 11.49
C SER A 131 14.59 -15.14 10.65
N HIS A 132 14.47 -15.43 9.35
CA HIS A 132 15.60 -15.52 8.45
C HIS A 132 15.72 -14.27 7.58
N SER A 133 16.96 -13.84 7.33
CA SER A 133 17.23 -12.81 6.34
C SER A 133 17.16 -13.41 4.94
N TRP A 134 16.41 -12.75 4.06
CA TRP A 134 16.23 -13.17 2.68
C TRP A 134 16.97 -12.20 1.78
N VAL A 135 17.98 -12.71 1.07
CA VAL A 135 18.67 -11.97 0.02
C VAL A 135 17.99 -12.32 -1.29
N TRP A 136 17.23 -11.37 -1.84
CA TRP A 136 16.56 -11.54 -3.13
C TRP A 136 17.48 -11.03 -4.24
N SER A 137 17.93 -11.91 -5.15
CA SER A 137 18.63 -11.48 -6.37
C SER A 137 17.62 -11.12 -7.45
N ASN A 138 17.76 -9.94 -8.02
CA ASN A 138 16.91 -9.45 -9.12
C ASN A 138 17.67 -9.39 -10.45
N GLU A 139 18.84 -10.04 -10.56
CA GLU A 139 19.75 -9.98 -11.71
C GLU A 139 19.07 -10.34 -13.04
N ASN A 140 18.26 -11.40 -13.05
CA ASN A 140 17.54 -11.81 -14.26
C ASN A 140 16.45 -10.80 -14.64
N VAL A 141 15.78 -10.22 -13.64
CA VAL A 141 14.72 -9.21 -13.87
C VAL A 141 15.35 -7.91 -14.36
N THR A 142 16.46 -7.46 -13.76
CA THR A 142 17.16 -6.25 -14.19
C THR A 142 17.78 -6.42 -15.56
N MET A 143 18.34 -7.59 -15.89
CA MET A 143 18.83 -7.91 -17.23
C MET A 143 17.69 -7.93 -18.25
N LEU A 144 16.58 -8.60 -17.94
CA LEU A 144 15.40 -8.65 -18.81
C LEU A 144 14.87 -7.24 -19.07
N ILE A 145 14.68 -6.44 -18.01
CA ILE A 145 14.31 -5.03 -18.14
C ILE A 145 15.36 -4.31 -19.00
N GLY A 146 16.65 -4.51 -18.80
CA GLY A 146 17.71 -3.92 -19.62
C GLY A 146 17.52 -4.14 -21.12
N GLN A 147 17.14 -5.35 -21.53
CA GLN A 147 16.95 -5.75 -22.93
C GLN A 147 15.58 -5.40 -23.52
N MET A 148 14.60 -5.03 -22.70
CA MET A 148 13.26 -4.66 -23.18
C MET A 148 13.23 -3.32 -23.92
N SER A 149 12.37 -3.24 -24.93
CA SER A 149 12.03 -1.99 -25.59
C SER A 149 11.40 -1.00 -24.60
N GLN A 150 11.47 0.31 -24.91
CA GLN A 150 10.84 1.33 -24.06
C GLN A 150 9.32 1.17 -23.97
N GLU A 151 8.68 0.63 -25.01
CA GLU A 151 7.23 0.37 -25.03
C GLU A 151 6.86 -0.80 -24.10
N ASP A 152 7.63 -1.90 -24.15
CA ASP A 152 7.41 -3.05 -23.28
C ASP A 152 7.67 -2.72 -21.80
N LYS A 153 8.69 -1.91 -21.50
CA LYS A 153 8.95 -1.41 -20.14
C LYS A 153 7.75 -0.66 -19.57
N LYS A 154 7.19 0.27 -20.35
CA LYS A 154 6.01 1.04 -19.94
C LYS A 154 4.82 0.12 -19.69
N LYS A 155 4.59 -0.85 -20.58
CA LYS A 155 3.47 -1.78 -20.46
C LYS A 155 3.60 -2.73 -19.27
N TYR A 156 4.75 -3.39 -19.09
CA TYR A 156 4.89 -4.50 -18.14
C TYR A 156 5.50 -4.10 -16.79
N VAL A 157 6.35 -3.06 -16.75
CA VAL A 157 6.96 -2.59 -15.49
C VAL A 157 6.13 -1.46 -14.89
N LEU A 158 5.69 -0.50 -15.71
CA LEU A 158 4.93 0.67 -15.25
C LEU A 158 3.41 0.47 -15.32
N ASN A 159 2.92 -0.65 -15.88
CA ASN A 159 1.50 -0.90 -16.12
C ASN A 159 0.81 0.23 -16.92
N GLU A 160 1.55 0.96 -17.75
CA GLU A 160 1.01 2.00 -18.65
C GLU A 160 0.43 1.36 -19.91
N GLU A 161 -0.81 0.87 -19.83
CA GLU A 161 -1.57 0.51 -21.03
C GLU A 161 -2.12 1.78 -21.71
N LEU A 162 -1.42 2.27 -22.73
CA LEU A 162 -1.75 3.53 -23.42
C LEU A 162 -3.05 3.46 -24.26
N SER A 163 -3.58 2.26 -24.50
CA SER A 163 -4.76 1.99 -25.34
C SER A 163 -6.04 2.63 -24.78
N GLY A 164 -6.22 2.62 -23.45
CA GLY A 164 -7.41 3.14 -22.76
C GLY A 164 -7.32 4.63 -22.41
N LEU A 165 -6.14 5.23 -22.45
CA LEU A 165 -5.93 6.64 -22.12
C LEU A 165 -6.74 7.63 -22.96
N PRO A 166 -6.87 7.52 -24.30
CA PRO A 166 -7.69 8.45 -25.06
C PRO A 166 -9.17 8.35 -24.67
N ALA A 167 -9.67 7.15 -24.37
CA ALA A 167 -11.04 6.93 -23.91
C ALA A 167 -11.26 7.54 -22.51
N ALA A 168 -10.32 7.31 -21.57
CA ALA A 168 -10.35 7.89 -20.23
C ALA A 168 -10.26 9.42 -20.27
N ARG A 169 -9.36 10.00 -21.08
CA ARG A 169 -9.26 11.47 -21.27
C ARG A 169 -10.53 12.05 -21.86
N LYS A 170 -11.14 11.39 -22.86
CA LYS A 170 -12.43 11.81 -23.44
C LYS A 170 -13.54 11.77 -22.40
N HIS A 171 -13.58 10.72 -21.58
CA HIS A 171 -14.53 10.59 -20.47
C HIS A 171 -14.34 11.71 -19.43
N LEU A 172 -13.12 11.97 -18.99
CA LEU A 172 -12.81 13.06 -18.04
C LEU A 172 -13.13 14.44 -18.63
N ASN A 173 -12.82 14.68 -19.90
CA ASN A 173 -13.17 15.93 -20.58
C ASN A 173 -14.68 16.10 -20.69
N LYS A 174 -15.43 15.03 -20.96
CA LYS A 174 -16.90 15.04 -20.96
C LYS A 174 -17.44 15.41 -19.58
N LEU A 175 -16.98 14.75 -18.53
CA LEU A 175 -17.37 15.05 -17.14
C LEU A 175 -17.04 16.48 -16.74
N ARG A 176 -15.85 16.96 -17.12
CA ARG A 176 -15.41 18.33 -16.87
C ARG A 176 -16.32 19.34 -17.57
N ASN A 177 -16.62 19.14 -18.86
CA ASN A 177 -17.51 20.01 -19.61
C ASN A 177 -18.91 20.01 -19.00
N ILE A 178 -19.47 18.85 -18.65
CA ILE A 178 -20.78 18.75 -17.99
C ILE A 178 -20.80 19.60 -16.71
N ARG A 179 -19.77 19.48 -15.86
CA ARG A 179 -19.68 20.26 -14.62
C ARG A 179 -19.62 21.76 -14.87
N TYR A 180 -18.77 22.21 -15.80
CA TYR A 180 -18.66 23.63 -16.11
C TYR A 180 -19.93 24.18 -16.74
N THR A 181 -20.53 23.46 -17.70
CA THR A 181 -21.79 23.86 -18.33
C THR A 181 -22.91 23.96 -17.30
N PHE A 182 -23.04 22.99 -16.39
CA PHE A 182 -24.03 23.03 -15.32
C PHE A 182 -23.83 24.25 -14.41
N ASN A 183 -22.60 24.48 -13.95
CA ASN A 183 -22.29 25.62 -13.09
C ASN A 183 -22.51 26.96 -13.81
N THR A 184 -22.15 27.07 -15.09
CA THR A 184 -22.40 28.28 -15.89
C THR A 184 -23.90 28.54 -16.05
N VAL A 185 -24.70 27.51 -16.31
CA VAL A 185 -26.17 27.65 -16.40
C VAL A 185 -26.74 28.15 -15.07
N LEU A 186 -26.32 27.58 -13.94
CA LEU A 186 -26.76 28.04 -12.62
C LEU A 186 -26.40 29.50 -12.37
N VAL A 187 -25.17 29.92 -12.68
CA VAL A 187 -24.72 31.31 -12.53
C VAL A 187 -25.54 32.25 -13.42
N VAL A 188 -25.78 31.88 -14.68
CA VAL A 188 -26.58 32.69 -15.61
C VAL A 188 -28.02 32.81 -15.16
N LEU A 189 -28.65 31.72 -14.69
CA LEU A 189 -30.01 31.74 -14.17
C LEU A 189 -30.10 32.59 -12.91
N PHE A 190 -29.17 32.42 -11.97
CA PHE A 190 -29.09 33.23 -10.76
C PHE A 190 -28.93 34.71 -11.11
N TRP A 191 -28.01 35.05 -12.01
CA TRP A 191 -27.78 36.42 -12.47
C TRP A 191 -29.02 37.03 -13.13
N ARG A 192 -29.71 36.27 -14.00
CA ARG A 192 -30.97 36.69 -14.65
C ARG A 192 -32.05 37.01 -13.62
N VAL A 193 -32.24 36.14 -12.63
CA VAL A 193 -33.22 36.35 -11.56
C VAL A 193 -32.84 37.54 -10.67
N PHE A 194 -31.55 37.68 -10.33
CA PHE A 194 -31.05 38.76 -9.48
C PHE A 194 -31.27 40.14 -10.12
N ILE A 195 -30.94 40.30 -11.41
CA ILE A 195 -31.21 41.55 -12.15
C ILE A 195 -32.72 41.80 -12.28
N ALA A 196 -33.54 40.75 -12.51
CA ALA A 196 -34.99 40.92 -12.62
C ALA A 196 -35.63 41.38 -11.31
N ARG A 197 -35.08 41.00 -10.15
CA ARG A 197 -35.64 41.36 -8.83
C ARG A 197 -35.08 42.66 -8.25
N SER A 198 -33.83 43.02 -8.56
CA SER A 198 -33.19 44.21 -7.97
C SER A 198 -33.13 45.40 -8.95
N GLN A 199 -33.79 46.50 -8.58
CA GLN A 199 -33.75 47.75 -9.35
C GLN A 199 -32.34 48.37 -9.37
N MET A 200 -31.59 48.26 -8.25
CA MET A 200 -30.21 48.76 -8.18
C MET A 200 -29.28 47.98 -9.11
N ALA A 201 -29.42 46.65 -9.18
CA ALA A 201 -28.61 45.81 -10.07
C ALA A 201 -28.86 46.10 -11.56
N ARG A 202 -30.12 46.36 -11.96
CA ARG A 202 -30.45 46.82 -13.33
C ARG A 202 -29.76 48.13 -13.67
N ASN A 203 -29.86 49.11 -12.78
CA ASN A 203 -29.31 50.44 -13.03
C ASN A 203 -27.78 50.40 -13.15
N ILE A 204 -27.10 49.64 -12.28
CA ILE A 204 -25.65 49.42 -12.36
C ILE A 204 -25.29 48.68 -13.65
N TRP A 205 -26.03 47.63 -14.02
CA TRP A 205 -25.78 46.89 -15.26
C TRP A 205 -25.86 47.78 -16.50
N TYR A 206 -26.91 48.61 -16.62
CA TYR A 206 -27.05 49.54 -17.75
C TYR A 206 -25.93 50.59 -17.77
N PHE A 207 -25.50 51.09 -16.61
CA PHE A 207 -24.37 52.01 -16.51
C PHE A 207 -23.06 51.37 -17.02
N VAL A 208 -22.76 50.13 -16.60
CA VAL A 208 -21.58 49.39 -17.03
C VAL A 208 -21.62 49.11 -18.54
N VAL A 209 -22.77 48.63 -19.06
CA VAL A 209 -22.95 48.38 -20.50
C VAL A 209 -22.75 49.67 -21.30
N SER A 210 -23.32 50.79 -20.84
CA SER A 210 -23.13 52.11 -21.44
C SER A 210 -21.66 52.53 -21.47
N LEU A 211 -20.91 52.30 -20.39
CA LEU A 211 -19.47 52.58 -20.33
C LEU A 211 -18.69 51.73 -21.33
N CYS A 212 -18.98 50.43 -21.39
CA CYS A 212 -18.33 49.52 -22.34
C CYS A 212 -18.60 49.91 -23.80
N PHE A 213 -19.85 50.26 -24.16
CA PHE A 213 -20.17 50.72 -25.52
C PHE A 213 -19.42 52.00 -25.89
N LYS A 214 -19.36 52.96 -24.96
CA LYS A 214 -18.55 54.18 -25.16
C LYS A 214 -17.09 53.84 -25.37
N PHE A 215 -16.50 53.03 -24.50
CA PHE A 215 -15.11 52.62 -24.59
C PHE A 215 -14.80 51.91 -25.93
N LEU A 216 -15.63 50.94 -26.32
CA LEU A 216 -15.50 50.26 -27.63
C LEU A 216 -15.63 51.22 -28.81
N SER A 217 -16.54 52.20 -28.73
CA SER A 217 -16.70 53.23 -29.77
C SER A 217 -15.47 54.14 -29.91
N TYR A 218 -14.79 54.46 -28.80
CA TYR A 218 -13.53 55.20 -28.81
C TYR A 218 -12.42 54.42 -29.53
N PHE A 219 -12.25 53.12 -29.23
CA PHE A 219 -11.26 52.29 -29.90
C PHE A 219 -11.56 52.12 -31.39
N ARG A 220 -12.83 51.91 -31.75
CA ARG A 220 -13.25 51.77 -33.15
C ARG A 220 -12.99 53.04 -33.96
N ALA A 221 -13.26 54.22 -33.38
CA ALA A 221 -12.94 55.50 -34.00
C ALA A 221 -11.42 55.70 -34.17
N SER A 222 -10.63 55.30 -33.17
CA SER A 222 -9.17 55.36 -33.24
C SER A 222 -8.55 54.40 -34.26
N SER A 223 -9.14 53.22 -34.48
CA SER A 223 -8.69 52.27 -35.51
C SER A 223 -9.00 52.70 -36.95
N SER A 224 -9.93 53.64 -37.15
CA SER A 224 -10.28 54.17 -38.48
C SER A 224 -9.38 55.32 -38.95
N MET A 225 -8.48 55.81 -38.09
CA MET A 225 -7.54 56.91 -38.38
C MET A 225 -6.09 56.45 -38.62
N ARG A 226 -5.88 55.13 -38.79
CA ARG A 226 -4.65 54.55 -39.36
C ARG A 226 -4.96 53.97 -40.72
#